data_AF-A0A2S7K7J5-F1
#
_entry.id   AF-A0A2S7K7J5-F1
#
_cell.length_a   1.000
_cell.length_b   1.000
_cell.length_c   1.000
_cell.angle_alpha   90.00
_cell.angle_beta   90.00
_cell.angle_gamma   90.00
#
_symmetry.space_group_name_H-M   'P 1'
#
loop_
_entity.id
_entity.type
_entity.pdbx_description
1 polymer ?
#
loop_
_entity_poly.entity_id
_entity_poly.type
_entity_poly.pdbx_seq_one_letter_code
_entity_poly.pdbx_strand_id
1 'polypeptide(L)'
;MMRPAPNPKLAAARAVCVFAAGAMLAGAASPALTAQSLKQIRAQQAEERMLEDQAGYTQQLCGIRFSVSIDWSSFDHWPEGAGVARACDRGLSEIETQCRNGEAPRVTRFVCTGDGSGSYKSGGTVEYGASPR
;
A
#
# COMPACT_ATOMS: atom_id res chain seq x y z
N MET A 1 -47.91 -9.98 -24.44
CA MET A 1 -47.50 -10.88 -25.54
C MET A 1 -45.99 -11.07 -25.47
N MET A 2 -45.58 -12.34 -25.35
CA MET A 2 -44.27 -12.95 -25.66
C MET A 2 -42.94 -12.37 -25.10
N ARG A 3 -42.35 -13.12 -24.15
CA ARG A 3 -40.89 -13.36 -24.04
C ARG A 3 -40.45 -14.34 -25.14
N PRO A 4 -39.21 -14.23 -25.63
CA PRO A 4 -38.31 -15.37 -25.48
C PRO A 4 -36.89 -15.00 -25.00
N ALA A 5 -36.52 -15.65 -23.89
CA ALA A 5 -35.37 -16.51 -23.56
C ALA A 5 -34.04 -16.53 -24.38
N PRO A 6 -32.97 -17.06 -23.74
CA PRO A 6 -31.54 -16.85 -24.01
C PRO A 6 -30.98 -17.83 -25.03
N ASN A 7 -29.72 -17.66 -25.47
CA ASN A 7 -29.00 -18.71 -26.18
C ASN A 7 -27.47 -18.65 -26.04
N PRO A 8 -26.79 -19.80 -26.23
CA PRO A 8 -25.83 -20.33 -25.28
C PRO A 8 -24.52 -20.70 -25.98
N LYS A 9 -23.38 -20.26 -25.47
CA LYS A 9 -22.11 -20.86 -25.89
C LYS A 9 -21.44 -21.49 -24.69
N LEU A 10 -22.04 -22.61 -24.29
CA LEU A 10 -21.32 -23.77 -23.80
C LEU A 10 -20.29 -24.16 -24.87
N ALA A 11 -19.02 -23.98 -24.57
CA ALA A 11 -17.97 -24.82 -25.12
C ALA A 11 -17.26 -25.45 -23.93
N ALA A 12 -17.72 -26.65 -23.60
CA ALA A 12 -16.99 -27.59 -22.79
C ALA A 12 -15.63 -27.88 -23.47
N ALA A 13 -14.54 -27.71 -22.75
CA ALA A 13 -13.27 -28.32 -23.09
C ALA A 13 -12.74 -29.00 -21.83
N ARG A 14 -13.18 -30.25 -21.64
CA ARG A 14 -12.46 -31.24 -20.85
C ARG A 14 -11.09 -31.42 -21.48
N ALA A 15 -10.04 -30.97 -20.81
CA ALA A 15 -8.68 -31.39 -21.10
C ALA A 15 -8.15 -32.14 -19.88
N VAL A 16 -8.38 -33.45 -19.89
CA VAL A 16 -7.70 -34.40 -19.01
C VAL A 16 -6.27 -34.51 -19.52
N CYS A 17 -5.33 -33.83 -18.86
CA CYS A 17 -3.90 -34.08 -19.05
C CYS A 17 -3.42 -34.97 -17.92
N VAL A 18 -3.47 -36.28 -18.18
CA VAL A 18 -2.64 -37.27 -17.51
C VAL A 18 -1.19 -36.96 -17.92
N PHE A 19 -0.39 -36.40 -17.00
CA PHE A 19 1.06 -36.44 -17.12
C PHE A 19 1.60 -37.43 -16.10
N ALA A 20 2.20 -38.46 -16.67
CA ALA A 20 2.80 -39.60 -16.01
C ALA A 20 4.01 -39.20 -15.15
N ALA A 21 4.23 -40.01 -14.13
CA ALA A 21 5.32 -39.97 -13.18
C ALA A 21 6.71 -39.85 -13.82
N GLY A 22 7.48 -38.87 -13.33
CA GLY A 22 8.93 -38.77 -13.46
C GLY A 22 9.51 -38.32 -12.11
N ALA A 23 10.37 -39.15 -11.54
CA ALA A 23 10.88 -39.04 -10.17
C ALA A 23 12.00 -37.98 -10.00
N MET A 24 12.26 -37.64 -8.73
CA MET A 24 13.50 -37.10 -8.15
C MET A 24 13.73 -35.58 -8.16
N LEU A 25 13.27 -34.92 -7.10
CA LEU A 25 14.07 -34.30 -6.02
C LEU A 25 13.14 -33.41 -5.19
N ALA A 26 12.74 -33.92 -4.03
CA ALA A 26 11.89 -33.22 -3.07
C ALA A 26 12.69 -32.08 -2.39
N GLY A 27 12.85 -30.96 -3.09
CA GLY A 27 13.18 -29.68 -2.48
C GLY A 27 11.90 -28.96 -2.14
N ALA A 28 11.21 -29.38 -1.07
CA ALA A 28 10.11 -28.64 -0.50
C ALA A 28 10.68 -27.35 0.13
N ALA A 29 10.87 -26.31 -0.69
CA ALA A 29 10.97 -24.96 -0.20
C ALA A 29 9.58 -24.61 0.35
N SER A 30 9.33 -24.94 1.63
CA SER A 30 8.18 -24.43 2.34
C SER A 30 8.18 -22.90 2.19
N PRO A 31 7.08 -22.28 1.75
CA PRO A 31 6.98 -20.83 1.88
C PRO A 31 7.07 -20.56 3.37
N ALA A 32 8.18 -19.95 3.80
CA ALA A 32 8.30 -19.42 5.13
C ALA A 32 7.27 -18.29 5.24
N LEU A 33 6.03 -18.62 5.64
CA LEU A 33 5.13 -17.64 6.20
C LEU A 33 5.80 -17.13 7.47
N THR A 34 6.52 -16.03 7.35
CA THR A 34 7.03 -15.28 8.48
C THR A 34 5.83 -14.81 9.28
N ALA A 35 5.48 -15.54 10.33
CA ALA A 35 4.41 -15.16 11.23
C ALA A 35 4.80 -13.83 11.89
N GLN A 36 4.20 -12.73 11.42
CA GLN A 36 4.35 -11.43 12.07
C GLN A 36 3.86 -11.55 13.52
N SER A 37 4.67 -11.09 14.46
CA SER A 37 4.28 -11.13 15.87
C SER A 37 3.12 -10.18 16.14
N LEU A 38 2.25 -10.50 17.11
CA LEU A 38 1.20 -9.57 17.56
C LEU A 38 1.77 -8.21 18.02
N LYS A 39 2.98 -8.21 18.57
CA LYS A 39 3.69 -6.98 18.94
C LYS A 39 3.99 -6.13 17.71
N GLN A 40 4.47 -6.73 16.63
CA GLN A 40 4.77 -6.05 15.37
C GLN A 40 3.51 -5.48 14.72
N ILE A 41 2.42 -6.25 14.68
CA ILE A 41 1.13 -5.78 14.14
C ILE A 41 0.63 -4.55 14.93
N ARG A 42 0.73 -4.58 16.27
CA ARG A 42 0.34 -3.43 17.09
C ARG A 42 1.22 -2.21 16.88
N ALA A 43 2.52 -2.41 16.67
CA ALA A 43 3.44 -1.31 16.34
C ALA A 43 3.08 -0.69 14.99
N GLN A 44 2.82 -1.51 13.97
CA GLN A 44 2.37 -1.04 12.65
C GLN A 44 1.07 -0.22 12.75
N GLN A 45 0.07 -0.73 13.46
CA GLN A 45 -1.18 0.01 13.68
C GLN A 45 -0.99 1.33 14.43
N ALA A 46 -0.02 1.41 15.35
CA ALA A 46 0.27 2.65 16.05
C ALA A 46 0.89 3.70 15.12
N GLU A 47 1.80 3.29 14.24
CA GLU A 47 2.40 4.16 13.22
C GLU A 47 1.36 4.60 12.18
N GLU A 48 0.48 3.70 11.72
CA GLU A 48 -0.62 4.04 10.81
C GLU A 48 -1.53 5.12 11.41
N ARG A 49 -1.96 4.94 12.66
CA ARG A 49 -2.79 5.93 13.36
C ARG A 49 -2.08 7.26 13.52
N MET A 50 -0.79 7.25 13.86
CA MET A 50 -0.01 8.48 13.97
C MET A 50 0.04 9.23 12.64
N LEU A 51 0.23 8.50 11.53
CA LEU A 51 0.23 9.08 10.19
C LEU A 51 -1.17 9.58 9.77
N GLU A 52 -2.22 8.87 10.15
CA GLU A 52 -3.62 9.30 9.95
C GLU A 52 -3.94 10.60 10.70
N ASP A 53 -3.49 10.73 11.95
CA ASP A 53 -3.66 11.95 12.74
C ASP A 53 -2.94 13.14 12.09
N GLN A 54 -1.71 12.94 11.63
CA GLN A 54 -0.92 13.94 10.89
C GLN A 54 -1.62 14.33 9.57
N ALA A 55 -2.05 13.34 8.79
CA ALA A 55 -2.78 13.58 7.55
C ALA A 55 -4.10 14.31 7.82
N GLY A 56 -4.78 14.02 8.93
CA GLY A 56 -5.98 14.72 9.36
C GLY A 56 -5.75 16.21 9.61
N TYR A 57 -4.61 16.57 10.20
CA TYR A 57 -4.20 17.98 10.33
C TYR A 57 -3.96 18.62 8.97
N THR A 58 -3.19 17.97 8.08
CA THR A 58 -2.93 18.47 6.72
C THR A 58 -4.24 18.65 5.93
N GLN A 59 -5.19 17.72 6.05
CA GLN A 59 -6.51 17.81 5.41
C GLN A 59 -7.31 19.02 5.88
N GLN A 60 -7.31 19.29 7.19
CA GLN A 60 -7.96 20.47 7.75
C GLN A 60 -7.31 21.75 7.27
N LEU A 61 -5.97 21.82 7.27
CA LEU A 61 -5.21 22.98 6.81
C LEU A 61 -5.47 23.29 5.34
N CYS A 62 -5.52 22.26 4.50
CA CYS A 62 -5.66 22.37 3.05
C CYS A 62 -7.11 22.41 2.55
N GLY A 63 -8.10 22.09 3.39
CA GLY A 63 -9.50 21.99 2.99
C GLY A 63 -9.79 20.86 2.00
N ILE A 64 -8.98 19.79 2.01
CA ILE A 64 -9.13 18.62 1.13
C ILE A 64 -9.30 17.34 1.95
N ARG A 65 -9.69 16.23 1.29
CA ARG A 65 -9.72 14.90 1.89
C ARG A 65 -8.96 13.91 1.03
N PHE A 66 -8.16 13.07 1.66
CA PHE A 66 -7.43 11.98 1.01
C PHE A 66 -7.31 10.78 1.95
N SER A 67 -7.05 9.60 1.40
CA SER A 67 -6.66 8.44 2.21
C SER A 67 -5.15 8.41 2.41
N VAL A 68 -4.71 7.86 3.54
CA VAL A 68 -3.29 7.64 3.83
C VAL A 68 -3.04 6.16 4.10
N SER A 69 -1.90 5.64 3.65
CA SER A 69 -1.46 4.26 3.91
C SER A 69 0.05 4.15 3.97
N ILE A 70 0.56 3.21 4.75
CA ILE A 70 1.98 2.82 4.78
C ILE A 70 2.12 1.52 3.97
N ASP A 71 3.01 1.49 2.99
CA ASP A 71 3.39 0.24 2.34
C ASP A 71 4.46 -0.48 3.16
N TRP A 72 4.02 -1.27 4.15
CA TRP A 72 4.91 -1.99 5.05
C TRP A 72 5.93 -2.89 4.37
N SER A 73 5.66 -3.37 3.14
CA SER A 73 6.60 -4.23 2.41
C SER A 73 7.85 -3.49 1.96
N SER A 74 7.75 -2.16 1.80
CA SER A 74 8.89 -1.31 1.48
C SER A 74 9.79 -0.96 2.68
N PHE A 75 9.43 -1.42 3.89
CA PHE A 75 10.14 -1.15 5.15
C PHE A 75 10.88 -2.37 5.72
N ASP A 76 11.11 -3.41 4.92
CA ASP A 76 11.73 -4.67 5.37
C ASP A 76 13.13 -4.50 6.00
N HIS A 77 13.82 -3.39 5.73
CA HIS A 77 15.15 -3.07 6.26
C HIS A 77 15.16 -1.82 7.14
N TRP A 78 13.98 -1.40 7.62
CA TRP A 78 13.86 -0.23 8.47
C TRP A 78 14.50 -0.48 9.86
N PRO A 79 15.33 0.44 10.38
CA PRO A 79 15.97 0.26 11.68
C PRO A 79 14.96 0.07 12.81
N GLU A 80 15.27 -0.85 13.73
CA GLU A 80 14.42 -1.08 14.90
C GLU A 80 14.33 0.19 15.75
N GLY A 81 13.11 0.60 16.11
CA GLY A 81 12.86 1.81 16.89
C GLY A 81 12.85 3.12 16.10
N ALA A 82 13.17 3.12 14.80
CA ALA A 82 12.98 4.30 13.96
C ALA A 82 11.49 4.47 13.61
N GLY A 83 10.91 5.61 13.98
CA GLY A 83 9.48 5.89 13.75
C GLY A 83 9.17 6.12 12.27
N VAL A 84 8.37 5.23 11.69
CA VAL A 84 8.01 5.24 10.26
C VAL A 84 7.15 6.46 9.94
N ALA A 85 6.07 6.68 10.68
CA ALA A 85 5.17 7.79 10.42
C ALA A 85 5.86 9.15 10.59
N ARG A 86 6.82 9.27 11.53
CA ARG A 86 7.66 10.49 11.63
C ARG A 86 8.51 10.72 10.38
N ALA A 87 9.01 9.67 9.75
CA ALA A 87 9.76 9.82 8.49
C ALA A 87 8.83 10.18 7.32
N CYS A 88 7.61 9.64 7.31
CA CYS A 88 6.56 9.93 6.33
C CYS A 88 5.99 11.36 6.43
N ASP A 89 5.97 11.94 7.63
CA ASP A 89 5.46 13.29 7.92
C ASP A 89 6.10 14.39 7.05
N ARG A 90 7.34 14.17 6.58
CA ARG A 90 7.99 15.07 5.64
C ARG A 90 7.23 15.18 4.31
N GLY A 91 6.68 14.07 3.80
CA GLY A 91 5.85 14.09 2.60
C GLY A 91 4.54 14.85 2.82
N LEU A 92 3.93 14.75 4.00
CA LEU A 92 2.75 15.56 4.36
C LEU A 92 3.10 17.05 4.46
N SER A 93 4.26 17.38 5.02
CA SER A 93 4.76 18.77 5.11
C SER A 93 4.91 19.44 3.74
N GLU A 94 5.22 18.68 2.68
CA GLU A 94 5.25 19.21 1.32
C GLU A 94 3.86 19.60 0.81
N ILE A 95 2.84 18.81 1.13
CA ILE A 95 1.43 19.11 0.82
C ILE A 95 1.00 20.35 1.60
N GLU A 96 1.34 20.44 2.89
CA GLU A 96 1.05 21.61 3.72
C GLU A 96 1.69 22.88 3.15
N THR A 97 2.92 22.78 2.67
CA THR A 97 3.64 23.91 2.06
C THR A 97 2.92 24.42 0.81
N GLN A 98 2.43 23.52 -0.06
CA GLN A 98 1.60 23.90 -1.21
C GLN A 98 0.35 24.68 -0.77
N CYS A 99 -0.37 24.19 0.25
CA CYS A 99 -1.56 24.84 0.76
C CYS A 99 -1.27 26.23 1.35
N ARG A 100 -0.18 26.37 2.11
CA ARG A 100 0.25 27.66 2.67
C ARG A 100 0.64 28.68 1.59
N ASN A 101 1.11 28.20 0.44
CA ASN A 101 1.39 29.03 -0.73
C ASN A 101 0.14 29.40 -1.55
N GLY A 102 -1.06 28.97 -1.11
CA GLY A 102 -2.32 29.23 -1.81
C GLY A 102 -2.61 28.26 -2.97
N GLU A 103 -1.83 27.19 -3.11
CA GLU A 103 -2.10 26.14 -4.07
C GLU A 103 -3.18 25.18 -3.55
N ALA A 104 -3.99 24.63 -4.46
CA ALA A 104 -4.98 23.61 -4.13
C ALA A 104 -4.46 22.22 -4.55
N PRO A 105 -3.72 21.50 -3.69
CA PRO A 105 -3.13 20.23 -4.08
C PRO A 105 -4.23 19.21 -4.37
N ARG A 106 -4.21 18.67 -5.59
CA ARG A 106 -5.05 17.54 -5.97
C ARG A 106 -4.43 16.25 -5.46
N VAL A 107 -4.81 15.86 -4.25
CA VAL A 107 -4.40 14.61 -3.60
C VAL A 107 -5.65 13.86 -3.20
N THR A 108 -5.76 12.60 -3.64
CA THR A 108 -6.80 11.65 -3.27
C THR A 108 -6.25 10.51 -2.43
N ARG A 109 -4.94 10.21 -2.56
CA ARG A 109 -4.24 9.17 -1.80
C ARG A 109 -2.81 9.60 -1.51
N PHE A 110 -2.36 9.39 -0.28
CA PHE A 110 -0.97 9.48 0.14
C PHE A 110 -0.46 8.09 0.51
N VAL A 111 0.64 7.64 -0.09
CA VAL A 111 1.28 6.36 0.22
C VAL A 111 2.69 6.64 0.70
N CYS A 112 3.01 6.19 1.92
CA CYS A 112 4.39 6.25 2.39
C CYS A 112 5.10 4.92 2.11
N THR A 113 6.28 5.00 1.52
CA THR A 113 7.18 3.87 1.24
C THR A 113 8.51 4.06 1.96
N GLY A 114 9.29 3.00 2.14
CA GLY A 114 10.58 2.99 2.86
C GLY A 114 11.80 2.95 1.94
N ASP A 115 11.63 3.26 0.65
CA ASP A 115 12.67 3.13 -0.39
C ASP A 115 13.59 4.35 -0.54
N GLY A 116 13.31 5.44 0.19
CA GLY A 116 14.08 6.69 0.12
C GLY A 116 14.00 7.43 -1.21
N SER A 117 13.04 7.10 -2.08
CA SER A 117 12.88 7.73 -3.40
C SER A 117 12.44 9.21 -3.33
N GLY A 118 11.99 9.68 -2.16
CA GLY A 118 11.44 11.02 -1.98
C GLY A 118 10.02 11.14 -2.53
N SER A 119 9.62 12.34 -2.92
CA SER A 119 8.24 12.65 -3.31
C SER A 119 8.00 12.38 -4.80
N TYR A 120 7.00 11.56 -5.10
CA TYR A 120 6.52 11.28 -6.44
C TYR A 120 5.00 11.48 -6.53
N LYS A 121 4.52 12.04 -7.64
CA LYS A 121 3.09 12.28 -7.87
C LYS A 121 2.63 11.71 -9.19
N SER A 122 1.59 10.90 -9.15
CA SER A 122 0.90 10.37 -10.33
C SER A 122 -0.60 10.52 -10.18
N GLY A 123 -1.21 11.37 -11.01
CA GLY A 123 -2.62 11.71 -10.91
C GLY A 123 -2.97 12.35 -9.55
N GLY A 124 -3.87 11.70 -8.80
CA GLY A 124 -4.24 12.09 -7.44
C GLY A 124 -3.44 11.38 -6.34
N THR A 125 -2.54 10.46 -6.70
CA THR A 125 -1.73 9.72 -5.72
C THR A 125 -0.39 10.45 -5.52
N VAL A 126 -0.06 10.71 -4.27
CA VAL A 126 1.27 11.13 -3.83
C VAL A 126 1.91 9.92 -3.14
N GLU A 127 3.08 9.55 -3.61
CA GLU A 127 3.93 8.53 -3.01
C GLU A 127 5.16 9.22 -2.41
N TYR A 128 5.55 8.84 -1.21
CA TYR A 128 6.70 9.41 -0.53
C TYR A 128 7.61 8.32 0.01
N GLY A 129 8.78 8.18 -0.62
CA GLY A 129 9.89 7.34 -0.18
C GLY A 129 10.62 7.93 1.01
N ALA A 130 10.24 7.48 2.21
CA ALA A 130 10.87 7.81 3.46
C ALA A 130 12.25 7.14 3.59
N SER A 131 13.15 7.80 4.31
CA SER A 131 14.44 7.24 4.72
C SER A 131 14.60 7.38 6.24
N PRO A 132 15.21 6.40 6.92
CA PRO A 132 15.47 6.51 8.34
C PRO A 132 16.46 7.66 8.59
N ARG A 133 16.26 8.38 9.69
CA ARG A 133 17.14 9.48 10.14
C ARG A 133 17.83 9.14 11.44
#